data_AF-A0A0Q6BGA7-F1
#
_entry.id   AF-A0A0Q6BGA7-F1
#
_cell.length_a   1.000
_cell.length_b   1.000
_cell.length_c   1.000
_cell.angle_alpha   90.00
_cell.angle_beta   90.00
_cell.angle_gamma   90.00
#
_symmetry.space_group_name_H-M   'P 1'
#
loop_
_entity.id
_entity.type
_entity.pdbx_description
1 polymer ?
#
loop_
_entity_poly.entity_id
_entity_poly.type
_entity_poly.pdbx_seq_one_letter_code
_entity_poly.pdbx_strand_id
1 'polypeptide(L)'
;MLHVRRVLETHFRRAYSGWFGPVDDLGAIVDAIRKEGFRHPCAPLLPQLDACNAATRERHHGEDARFGSRTGVDPDELDGIVRDALVLIGAVKS
;
A
#
# COMPACT_ATOMS: atom_id res chain seq x y z
N MET A 1 7.05 1.21 11.18
CA MET A 1 6.87 1.62 9.77
C MET A 1 7.22 0.44 8.87
N LEU A 2 6.25 -0.13 8.14
CA LEU A 2 6.50 -1.26 7.23
C LEU A 2 7.12 -0.76 5.93
N HIS A 3 8.20 -1.41 5.48
CA HIS A 3 8.94 -1.02 4.27
C HIS A 3 8.10 -1.24 2.99
N VAL A 4 7.10 -2.13 3.04
CA VAL A 4 6.17 -2.43 1.94
C VAL A 4 5.37 -1.21 1.49
N ARG A 5 4.87 -0.38 2.41
CA ARG A 5 4.14 0.87 2.06
C ARG A 5 5.00 1.79 1.19
N ARG A 6 6.25 2.02 1.61
CA ARG A 6 7.19 2.89 0.88
C ARG A 6 7.51 2.36 -0.52
N VAL A 7 7.58 1.05 -0.70
CA VAL A 7 7.78 0.42 -2.01
C VAL A 7 6.59 0.75 -2.93
N LEU A 8 5.37 0.51 -2.46
CA LEU A 8 4.15 0.82 -3.21
C LEU A 8 4.06 2.32 -3.53
N GLU A 9 4.19 3.19 -2.52
CA GLU A 9 4.16 4.65 -2.69
C GLU A 9 5.21 5.13 -3.71
N THR A 10 6.43 4.61 -3.65
CA THR A 10 7.50 4.98 -4.58
C THR A 10 7.21 4.49 -5.99
N HIS A 11 6.72 3.25 -6.13
CA HIS A 11 6.38 2.68 -7.42
C HIS A 11 5.26 3.49 -8.09
N PHE A 12 4.12 3.68 -7.41
CA PHE A 12 2.97 4.35 -8.01
C PHE A 12 3.25 5.82 -8.32
N ARG A 13 3.93 6.56 -7.44
CA ARG A 13 4.35 7.96 -7.73
C ARG A 13 5.26 8.07 -8.95
N ARG A 14 6.12 7.08 -9.21
CA ARG A 14 7.03 7.08 -10.37
C ARG A 14 6.35 6.61 -11.65
N ALA A 15 5.59 5.52 -11.58
CA ALA A 15 4.93 4.90 -12.74
C ALA A 15 3.73 5.73 -13.24
N TYR A 16 3.07 6.47 -12.35
CA TYR A 16 1.87 7.26 -12.65
C TYR A 16 2.04 8.70 -12.17
N SER A 17 3.17 9.34 -12.48
CA SER A 17 3.53 10.69 -12.03
C SER A 17 2.59 11.81 -12.49
N GLY A 18 1.77 11.58 -13.51
CA GLY A 18 0.69 12.49 -13.92
C GLY A 18 -0.56 12.42 -13.02
N TRP A 19 -0.67 11.38 -12.20
CA TRP A 19 -1.82 11.12 -11.32
C TRP A 19 -1.48 11.35 -9.83
N PHE A 20 -0.22 11.16 -9.44
CA PHE A 20 0.20 11.24 -8.04
C PHE A 20 1.35 12.23 -7.83
N GLY A 21 1.26 12.98 -6.73
CA GLY A 21 2.25 13.92 -6.26
C GLY A 21 3.41 13.27 -5.49
N PRO A 22 4.51 14.01 -5.28
CA PRO A 22 5.72 13.48 -4.66
C PRO A 22 5.57 13.14 -3.17
N VAL A 23 4.47 13.51 -2.52
CA VAL A 23 4.21 13.26 -1.09
C VAL A 23 2.98 12.41 -0.84
N ASP A 24 2.32 11.93 -1.89
CA ASP A 24 1.14 11.09 -1.76
C ASP A 24 1.53 9.76 -1.10
N ASP A 25 0.93 9.52 0.07
CA ASP A 25 1.03 8.26 0.76
C ASP A 25 0.07 7.22 0.15
N LEU A 26 0.16 5.97 0.61
CA LEU A 26 -0.67 4.90 0.06
C LEU A 26 -2.18 5.17 0.21
N GLY A 27 -2.60 5.91 1.25
CA GLY A 27 -4.00 6.30 1.43
C GLY A 27 -4.45 7.31 0.38
N ALA A 28 -3.66 8.37 0.17
CA ALA A 28 -3.92 9.38 -0.86
C ALA A 28 -3.96 8.76 -2.27
N ILE A 29 -3.05 7.82 -2.57
CA ILE A 29 -3.03 7.07 -3.83
C ILE A 29 -4.34 6.29 -4.03
N VAL A 30 -4.75 5.50 -3.03
CA VAL A 30 -6.00 4.72 -3.06
C VAL A 30 -7.21 5.64 -3.25
N ASP A 31 -7.27 6.76 -2.54
CA ASP A 31 -8.40 7.68 -2.60
C ASP A 31 -8.49 8.38 -3.96
N ALA A 32 -7.35 8.76 -4.55
CA ALA A 32 -7.30 9.33 -5.90
C ALA A 32 -7.80 8.33 -6.97
N ILE A 33 -7.37 7.06 -6.88
CA ILE A 33 -7.87 6.00 -7.78
C ILE A 33 -9.38 5.83 -7.61
N ARG A 34 -9.86 5.76 -6.38
CA ARG A 34 -11.29 5.59 -6.07
C ARG A 34 -12.13 6.76 -6.58
N LYS A 35 -11.63 7.99 -6.42
CA LYS A 35 -12.32 9.23 -6.85
C LYS A 35 -12.48 9.31 -8.36
N GLU A 36 -11.44 8.94 -9.10
CA GLU A 36 -11.46 8.96 -10.57
C GLU A 36 -12.21 7.74 -11.15
N GLY A 37 -12.22 6.62 -10.42
CA GLY A 37 -12.96 5.42 -10.79
C GLY A 37 -12.39 4.76 -12.05
N PHE A 38 -13.26 4.30 -12.95
CA PHE A 38 -12.86 3.54 -14.16
C PHE A 38 -11.95 4.32 -15.13
N ARG A 39 -11.85 5.63 -14.98
CA ARG A 39 -10.97 6.49 -15.79
C ARG A 39 -9.52 6.46 -15.31
N HIS A 40 -9.28 6.02 -14.08
CA HIS A 40 -7.93 5.90 -13.54
C HIS A 40 -7.23 4.67 -14.14
N PRO A 41 -5.97 4.77 -14.63
CA PRO A 41 -5.27 3.62 -15.20
C PRO A 41 -5.03 2.47 -14.19
N CYS A 42 -4.97 2.80 -12.90
CA CYS A 42 -4.83 1.82 -11.81
C CYS A 42 -6.17 1.29 -11.26
N ALA A 43 -7.32 1.65 -11.84
CA ALA A 43 -8.62 1.20 -11.32
C ALA A 43 -8.73 -0.34 -11.12
N PRO A 44 -8.19 -1.19 -12.01
CA PRO A 44 -8.22 -2.64 -11.81
C PRO A 44 -7.41 -3.12 -10.60
N LEU A 45 -6.42 -2.34 -10.15
CA LEU A 45 -5.56 -2.68 -9.00
C LEU A 45 -6.13 -2.22 -7.67
N LEU A 46 -7.20 -1.41 -7.69
CA LEU A 46 -7.75 -0.77 -6.50
C LEU A 46 -8.10 -1.76 -5.38
N PRO A 47 -8.75 -2.92 -5.62
CA PRO A 47 -9.08 -3.85 -4.54
C PRO A 47 -7.84 -4.37 -3.79
N GLN A 48 -6.77 -4.67 -4.52
CA GLN A 48 -5.51 -5.16 -3.96
C GLN A 48 -4.75 -4.04 -3.23
N LEU A 49 -4.76 -2.83 -3.78
CA LEU A 49 -4.18 -1.65 -3.12
C LEU A 49 -4.92 -1.30 -1.83
N ASP A 50 -6.24 -1.39 -1.81
CA ASP A 50 -7.05 -1.14 -0.61
C ASP A 50 -6.74 -2.18 0.48
N ALA A 51 -6.63 -3.46 0.11
CA ALA A 51 -6.24 -4.53 1.03
C ALA A 51 -4.83 -4.30 1.62
N CYS A 52 -3.85 -3.99 0.77
CA CYS A 52 -2.49 -3.64 1.21
C CYS A 52 -2.48 -2.40 2.10
N ASN A 53 -3.26 -1.38 1.76
CA ASN A 53 -3.40 -0.17 2.57
C ASN A 53 -3.97 -0.53 3.95
N ALA A 54 -5.10 -1.24 4.02
CA ALA A 54 -5.72 -1.67 5.26
C ALA A 54 -4.76 -2.48 6.15
N ALA A 55 -4.14 -3.53 5.60
CA ALA A 55 -3.22 -4.42 6.32
C ALA A 55 -1.99 -3.70 6.90
N THR A 56 -1.64 -2.55 6.34
CA THR A 56 -0.47 -1.77 6.77
C THR A 56 -0.84 -0.49 7.53
N ARG A 57 -2.12 -0.11 7.64
CA ARG A 57 -2.59 1.18 8.19
C ARG A 57 -2.51 1.26 9.70
N GLU A 58 -2.99 0.22 10.39
CA GLU A 58 -2.92 0.12 11.86
C GLU A 58 -1.48 0.11 12.37
N ARG A 59 -0.54 -0.30 11.50
CA ARG A 59 0.90 -0.36 11.80
C ARG A 59 1.66 0.93 11.46
N HIS A 60 0.94 1.94 10.96
CA HIS A 60 1.47 3.25 10.59
C HIS A 60 1.02 4.35 11.59
N HIS A 61 -0.20 4.26 12.12
CA HIS A 61 -0.63 5.10 13.24
C HIS A 61 -0.06 4.50 14.52
N GLY A 62 0.98 5.12 15.08
CA GLY A 62 1.56 4.67 16.34
C GLY A 62 0.54 4.75 17.47
N GLU A 63 -0.12 3.64 17.78
CA GLU A 63 -0.92 3.49 18.99
C GLU A 63 0.00 3.08 20.14
N ASP A 64 0.23 4.07 21.00
CA ASP A 64 0.77 4.03 22.37
C ASP A 64 2.05 3.25 22.64
N ALA A 65 3.16 4.00 22.70
CA ALA A 65 4.41 3.63 23.38
C ALA A 65 4.27 3.29 24.89
N ARG A 66 3.04 3.16 25.42
CA ARG A 66 2.72 2.73 26.80
C ARG A 66 2.27 1.28 26.88
N PHE A 67 1.83 0.69 25.77
CA PHE A 67 1.61 -0.73 25.65
C PHE A 67 2.68 -1.24 24.69
N GLY A 68 3.67 -1.94 25.25
CA GLY A 68 4.76 -2.49 24.45
C GLY A 68 4.22 -3.11 23.17
N SER A 69 4.89 -2.78 22.06
CA SER A 69 4.85 -3.54 20.82
C SER A 69 4.28 -4.94 20.99
N ARG A 70 3.02 -5.24 20.64
CA ARG A 70 2.70 -6.59 20.16
C ARG A 70 3.41 -6.75 18.81
N THR A 71 4.74 -6.70 18.83
CA THR A 71 5.66 -6.59 17.71
C THR A 71 5.87 -7.98 17.14
N GLY A 72 4.98 -8.37 16.25
CA GLY A 72 5.18 -9.50 15.36
C GLY A 72 4.05 -9.51 14.37
N VAL A 73 4.34 -9.19 13.11
CA VAL A 73 3.47 -9.64 12.02
C VAL A 73 3.66 -11.14 11.99
N ASP A 74 2.55 -11.88 12.01
CA ASP A 74 2.64 -13.31 11.77
C ASP A 74 3.39 -13.56 10.45
N PRO A 75 4.40 -14.45 10.40
CA PRO A 75 5.21 -14.63 9.20
C PRO A 75 4.40 -14.92 7.94
N ASP A 76 3.29 -15.66 8.06
CA ASP A 76 2.43 -16.00 6.91
C ASP A 76 1.62 -14.77 6.46
N GLU A 77 1.17 -13.94 7.41
CA GLU A 77 0.54 -12.66 7.10
C GLU A 77 1.51 -11.70 6.40
N LEU A 78 2.78 -11.67 6.84
CA LEU A 78 3.82 -10.85 6.21
C LEU A 78 4.13 -11.35 4.80
N ASP A 79 4.22 -12.67 4.61
CA ASP A 79 4.45 -13.28 3.29
C ASP A 79 3.33 -12.89 2.31
N GLY A 80 2.07 -12.97 2.75
CA GLY A 80 0.91 -12.53 1.95
C GLY A 80 1.01 -11.05 1.55
N ILE A 81 1.27 -10.16 2.50
CA ILE A 81 1.41 -8.72 2.26
C ILE A 81 2.56 -8.43 1.26
N VAL A 82 3.69 -9.12 1.42
CA VAL A 82 4.85 -8.94 0.55
C VAL A 82 4.54 -9.46 -0.85
N ARG A 83 3.93 -10.64 -0.97
CA ARG A 83 3.55 -11.23 -2.25
C ARG A 83 2.60 -10.33 -3.02
N ASP A 84 1.55 -9.81 -2.37
CA ASP A 84 0.59 -8.90 -2.99
C ASP A 84 1.28 -7.62 -3.47
N ALA A 85 2.17 -7.05 -2.65
CA ALA A 85 2.93 -5.87 -3.05
C ALA A 85 3.85 -6.13 -4.26
N LEU A 86 4.49 -7.31 -4.32
CA LEU A 86 5.32 -7.70 -5.46
C LEU A 86 4.49 -7.88 -6.75
N VAL A 87 3.27 -8.43 -6.65
CA VAL A 87 2.34 -8.52 -7.77
C VAL A 87 1.94 -7.12 -8.24
N LEU A 88 1.58 -6.22 -7.30
CA LEU A 88 1.15 -4.85 -7.59
C LEU A 88 2.19 -4.02 -8.34
N ILE A 89 3.48 -4.20 -8.04
CA ILE A 89 4.57 -3.50 -8.74
C ILE A 89 5.05 -4.24 -10.00
N GLY A 90 4.41 -5.35 -10.37
CA GLY A 90 4.77 -6.17 -11.52
C GLY A 90 6.07 -6.95 -11.38
N ALA A 91 6.57 -7.14 -10.15
CA ALA A 91 7.80 -7.89 -9.89
C ALA A 91 7.58 -9.42 -9.94
N VAL A 92 6.36 -9.88 -9.65
CA VAL A 92 5.95 -11.29 -9.76
C VAL A 92 4.57 -11.39 -10.42
N LYS A 93 4.26 -12.54 -11.01
CA LYS A 93 2.92 -12.82 -11.59
C LYS A 93 1.98 -13.34 -10.51
N SER A 94 0.70 -13.00 -10.63
CA SER A 94 -0.39 -13.54 -9.79
C SER A 94 -0.63 -15.02 -10.05
#